data_AF-A0A940LWC5-F1
#
_entry.id   AF-A0A940LWC5-F1
#
_cell.length_a   1.000
_cell.length_b   1.000
_cell.length_c   1.000
_cell.angle_alpha   90.00
_cell.angle_beta   90.00
_cell.angle_gamma   90.00
#
_symmetry.space_group_name_H-M   'P 1'
#
loop_
_entity.id
_entity.type
_entity.pdbx_description
1 polymer ?
#
loop_
_entity_poly.entity_id
_entity_poly.type
_entity_poly.pdbx_seq_one_letter_code
_entity_poly.pdbx_strand_id
1 'polypeptide(L)'
;MKQITPPNLSALPTEIADAIGFLRHSGLSKVETMRVLVENRGLSIPEAKLQVHASEHWDDVRDRDDRFHDDLIAVATAIDEAPG
;
A
#
# COMPACT_ATOMS: atom_id res chain seq x y z
N MET A 1 13.97 8.58 -11.44
CA MET A 1 13.04 7.45 -11.32
C MET A 1 13.85 6.21 -10.99
N LYS A 2 13.63 5.54 -9.85
CA LYS A 2 14.28 4.25 -9.60
C LYS A 2 13.75 3.27 -10.64
N GLN A 3 14.62 2.68 -11.45
CA GLN A 3 14.23 1.54 -12.29
C GLN A 3 13.81 0.42 -11.33
N ILE A 4 12.52 0.13 -11.29
CA ILE A 4 11.98 -1.01 -10.56
C ILE A 4 12.20 -2.21 -11.47
N THR A 5 13.25 -2.98 -11.22
CA THR A 5 13.43 -4.27 -11.87
C THR A 5 12.24 -5.15 -11.46
N PRO A 6 11.44 -5.68 -12.41
CA PRO A 6 10.30 -6.51 -12.04
C PRO A 6 10.80 -7.71 -11.21
N PRO A 7 10.16 -8.03 -10.07
CA PRO A 7 10.58 -9.12 -9.22
C PRO A 7 10.58 -10.43 -10.01
N ASN A 8 11.54 -11.30 -9.72
CA ASN A 8 11.49 -12.65 -10.22
C ASN A 8 10.32 -13.39 -9.54
N LEU A 9 9.18 -13.44 -10.23
CA LEU A 9 7.96 -14.06 -9.73
C LEU A 9 8.08 -15.59 -9.54
N SER A 10 9.15 -16.22 -10.03
CA SER A 10 9.41 -17.65 -9.78
C SER A 10 9.67 -17.96 -8.30
N ALA A 11 10.04 -16.95 -7.50
CA ALA A 11 10.28 -17.07 -6.07
C ALA A 11 9.13 -16.52 -5.23
N LEU A 12 7.97 -16.21 -5.84
CA LEU A 12 6.84 -15.61 -5.14
C LEU A 12 6.32 -16.58 -4.05
N PRO A 13 6.33 -16.20 -2.76
CA PRO A 13 5.81 -17.04 -1.69
C PRO A 13 4.37 -17.49 -1.91
N THR A 14 4.01 -18.68 -1.45
CA THR A 14 2.67 -19.25 -1.64
C THR A 14 1.64 -18.49 -0.81
N GLU A 15 1.96 -18.20 0.45
CA GLU A 15 1.09 -17.46 1.37
C GLU A 15 0.92 -16.01 0.92
N ILE A 16 -0.32 -15.51 0.98
CA ILE A 16 -0.67 -14.18 0.46
C ILE A 16 0.05 -13.06 1.21
N ALA A 17 0.14 -13.17 2.55
CA ALA A 17 0.83 -12.18 3.38
C ALA A 17 2.32 -12.08 2.98
N ASP A 18 2.99 -13.22 2.90
CA ASP A 18 4.40 -13.29 2.52
C ASP A 18 4.63 -12.82 1.08
N ALA A 19 3.71 -13.12 0.16
CA ALA A 19 3.74 -12.62 -1.21
C ALA A 19 3.64 -11.08 -1.26
N ILE A 20 2.74 -10.47 -0.48
CA ILE A 20 2.63 -9.02 -0.37
C ILE A 20 3.93 -8.41 0.17
N GLY A 21 4.49 -9.02 1.23
CA GLY A 21 5.78 -8.61 1.79
C GLY A 21 6.89 -8.65 0.74
N PHE A 22 7.02 -9.77 0.01
CA PHE A 22 8.00 -9.94 -1.05
C PHE A 22 7.87 -8.90 -2.17
N LEU A 23 6.66 -8.68 -2.68
CA LEU A 23 6.39 -7.74 -3.77
C LEU A 23 6.69 -6.30 -3.36
N ARG A 24 6.31 -5.93 -2.14
CA ARG A 24 6.63 -4.61 -1.59
C ARG A 24 8.14 -4.41 -1.41
N HIS A 25 8.86 -5.38 -0.86
CA HIS A 25 10.32 -5.31 -0.73
C HIS A 25 11.02 -5.22 -2.09
N SER A 26 10.38 -5.74 -3.14
CA SER A 26 10.81 -5.61 -4.53
C SER A 26 10.48 -4.24 -5.15
N GLY A 27 9.83 -3.34 -4.40
CA GLY A 27 9.53 -1.98 -4.80
C GLY A 27 8.19 -1.78 -5.49
N LEU A 28 7.30 -2.78 -5.52
CA LEU A 28 6.00 -2.65 -6.17
C LEU A 28 5.04 -1.81 -5.32
N SER A 29 4.24 -1.00 -6.01
CA SER A 29 3.12 -0.28 -5.41
C SER A 29 1.99 -1.23 -5.00
N LYS A 30 1.00 -0.72 -4.24
CA LYS A 30 -0.23 -1.46 -3.90
C LYS A 30 -0.97 -1.96 -5.15
N VAL A 31 -1.05 -1.12 -6.18
CA VAL A 31 -1.77 -1.45 -7.43
C VAL A 31 -1.03 -2.55 -8.20
N GLU A 32 0.29 -2.47 -8.31
CA GLU A 32 1.10 -3.51 -8.96
C GLU A 32 1.05 -4.82 -8.17
N THR A 33 1.11 -4.74 -6.83
CA THR A 33 0.95 -5.89 -5.95
C THR A 33 -0.42 -6.56 -6.17
N MET A 34 -1.51 -5.78 -6.18
CA MET A 34 -2.86 -6.30 -6.46
C MET A 34 -2.92 -7.00 -7.83
N ARG A 35 -2.33 -6.40 -8.86
CA ARG A 35 -2.28 -6.98 -10.20
C ARG A 35 -1.58 -8.34 -10.21
N VAL A 36 -0.43 -8.45 -9.54
CA VAL A 36 0.30 -9.72 -9.42
C VAL A 36 -0.55 -10.78 -8.70
N LEU A 37 -1.25 -10.43 -7.62
CA LEU A 37 -2.12 -11.36 -6.90
C LEU A 37 -3.30 -11.85 -7.76
N VAL A 38 -3.91 -10.96 -8.55
CA VAL A 38 -4.98 -11.35 -9.48
C VAL A 38 -4.43 -12.31 -10.54
N GLU A 39 -3.32 -11.96 -11.19
CA GLU A 39 -2.75 -12.72 -12.31
C GLU A 39 -2.11 -14.05 -11.88
N ASN A 40 -1.51 -14.13 -10.69
CA ASN A 40 -0.67 -15.27 -10.27
C ASN A 40 -1.25 -16.09 -9.11
N ARG A 41 -2.31 -15.60 -8.46
CA ARG A 41 -2.99 -16.31 -7.37
C ARG A 41 -4.48 -16.49 -7.62
N GLY A 42 -5.02 -15.93 -8.71
CA GLY A 42 -6.42 -16.09 -9.09
C GLY A 42 -7.39 -15.37 -8.17
N LEU A 43 -6.92 -14.41 -7.36
CA LEU A 43 -7.79 -13.58 -6.55
C LEU A 43 -8.62 -12.67 -7.45
N SER A 44 -9.86 -12.40 -7.04
CA SER A 44 -10.63 -11.30 -7.62
C SER A 44 -10.01 -9.95 -7.23
N ILE A 45 -10.33 -8.90 -7.99
CA ILE A 45 -9.88 -7.54 -7.67
C ILE A 45 -10.29 -7.10 -6.24
N PRO A 46 -11.55 -7.33 -5.78
CA PRO A 46 -11.94 -7.00 -4.41
C PRO A 46 -11.13 -7.75 -3.35
N GLU A 47 -10.87 -9.05 -3.55
CA GLU A 47 -10.07 -9.84 -2.61
C GLU A 47 -8.63 -9.36 -2.56
N ALA A 48 -8.00 -9.13 -3.72
CA ALA A 48 -6.64 -8.60 -3.79
C ALA A 48 -6.54 -7.22 -3.11
N LYS A 49 -7.56 -6.35 -3.31
CA LYS A 49 -7.62 -5.04 -2.64
C LYS A 49 -7.68 -5.20 -1.12
N LEU A 50 -8.55 -6.09 -0.63
CA LEU A 50 -8.73 -6.34 0.80
C LEU A 50 -7.42 -6.81 1.43
N GLN A 51 -6.77 -7.81 0.82
CA GLN A 51 -5.52 -8.38 1.32
C GLN A 51 -4.38 -7.34 1.37
N VAL A 52 -4.22 -6.56 0.30
CA VAL A 52 -3.16 -5.53 0.24
C VAL A 52 -3.42 -4.37 1.20
N HIS A 53 -4.67 -3.94 1.37
CA HIS A 53 -5.00 -2.84 2.30
C HIS A 53 -4.92 -3.27 3.77
N ALA A 54 -5.29 -4.50 4.09
CA ALA A 54 -5.23 -5.03 5.44
C ALA A 54 -3.84 -5.53 5.85
N SER A 55 -2.88 -5.55 4.92
CA SER A 55 -1.54 -6.03 5.20
C SER A 55 -0.73 -5.05 6.04
N GLU A 56 -0.18 -5.55 7.15
CA GLU A 56 0.76 -4.84 8.03
C GLU A 56 2.01 -4.36 7.27
N HIS A 57 2.34 -5.02 6.15
CA HIS A 57 3.39 -4.57 5.27
C HIS A 57 3.15 -3.17 4.73
N TRP A 58 1.97 -2.55 4.85
CA TRP A 58 1.71 -1.16 4.44
C TRP A 58 1.43 -0.19 5.60
N ASP A 59 1.70 -0.60 6.84
CA ASP A 59 1.43 0.21 8.03
C ASP A 59 2.21 1.53 8.03
N ASP A 60 3.45 1.55 7.56
CA ASP A 60 4.25 2.79 7.47
C ASP A 60 3.62 3.85 6.54
N VAL A 61 3.00 3.41 5.45
CA VAL A 61 2.28 4.28 4.52
C VAL A 61 0.99 4.77 5.18
N ARG A 62 0.28 3.89 5.91
CA ARG A 62 -0.90 4.28 6.67
C ARG A 62 -0.56 5.33 7.73
N ASP A 63 0.46 5.10 8.56
CA ASP A 63 0.89 6.01 9.61
C ASP A 63 1.34 7.38 9.05
N ARG A 64 1.93 7.39 7.85
CA ARG A 64 2.28 8.64 7.17
C ARG A 64 1.03 9.37 6.67
N ASP A 65 0.11 8.65 6.04
CA ASP A 65 -1.12 9.23 5.48
C ASP A 65 -2.05 9.73 6.60
N ASP A 66 -2.10 9.05 7.75
CA ASP A 66 -2.84 9.45 8.94
C ASP A 66 -2.27 10.74 9.54
N ARG A 67 -0.94 10.81 9.74
CA ARG A 67 -0.28 12.05 10.20
C ARG A 67 -0.52 13.22 9.26
N PHE A 68 -0.45 12.98 7.96
CA PHE A 68 -0.74 14.02 6.98
C PHE A 68 -2.19 14.50 7.07
N HIS A 69 -3.14 13.60 7.34
CA HIS A 69 -4.53 13.98 7.61
C HIS A 69 -4.67 14.81 8.88
N ASP A 70 -4.03 14.41 9.98
CA ASP A 70 -4.05 15.15 11.24
C ASP A 70 -3.49 16.58 11.05
N ASP A 71 -2.39 16.71 10.31
CA ASP A 71 -1.79 18.00 9.97
C ASP A 71 -2.76 18.88 9.15
N LEU A 72 -3.45 18.30 8.16
CA LEU A 72 -4.46 19.01 7.37
C LEU A 72 -5.63 19.49 8.23
N ILE A 73 -6.11 18.65 9.17
CA ILE A 73 -7.18 19.02 10.09
C ILE A 73 -6.73 20.17 10.99
N ALA A 74 -5.52 20.09 11.56
CA ALA A 74 -4.97 21.13 12.42
C ALA A 74 -4.85 22.48 11.70
N VAL A 75 -4.38 22.47 10.44
CA VAL A 75 -4.30 23.68 9.61
C VAL A 75 -5.71 24.24 9.33
N ALA A 76 -6.67 23.40 8.98
CA ALA A 76 -8.04 23.84 8.71
C ALA A 76 -8.69 24.50 9.93
N THR A 77 -8.56 23.89 11.12
CA THR A 77 -9.09 24.45 12.37
C THR A 77 -8.44 25.79 12.72
N ALA A 78 -7.12 25.91 12.56
CA ALA A 78 -6.42 27.17 12.85
C ALA A 78 -6.85 28.33 11.94
N ILE A 79 -7.27 28.05 10.70
CA ILE A 79 -7.79 29.05 9.77
C ILE A 79 -9.20 29.51 10.19
N ASP A 80 -10.04 28.58 10.66
CA ASP A 80 -11.41 28.89 11.12
C ASP A 80 -11.43 29.67 12.45
N GLU A 81 -10.44 29.48 13.32
CA GLU A 81 -10.34 30.17 14.62
C GLU A 81 -9.59 31.51 14.55
N ALA A 82 -8.98 31.86 13.42
CA ALA A 82 -8.31 33.14 13.26
C ALA A 82 -9.36 34.28 13.23
N PRO A 83 -9.35 35.22 14.21
CA PRO A 83 -10.25 36.36 14.16
C PRO A 83 -9.83 37.25 12.98
N GLY A 84 -10.80 37.56 12.11
CA GLY A 84 -10.63 38.54 11.04
C GLY A 84 -10.36 39.95 11.54
#